data_AF-A0A917Y473-F1
#
_entry.id   AF-A0A917Y473-F1
#
_cell.length_a   1.000
_cell.length_b   1.000
_cell.length_c   1.000
_cell.angle_alpha   90.00
_cell.angle_beta   90.00
_cell.angle_gamma   90.00
#
_symmetry.space_group_name_H-M   'P 1'
#
loop_
_entity.id
_entity.type
_entity.pdbx_description
1 polymer ?
#
loop_
_entity_poly.entity_id
_entity_poly.type
_entity_poly.pdbx_seq_one_letter_code
_entity_poly.pdbx_strand_id
1 'polypeptide(L)'
;MEIKLYKAKLKTGNKTDEQVKAMFVDGFEVTHEDFDRHKKSLDMVDGLEVVVTDSFYGDGYSLISWEEKDEDTWKEFIYLQEQDPFFGAYVDEREEFLEDWKSGEYMPNGSLAFQKEDVWILEPLKPLNQEG
;
A
#
# COMPACT_ATOMS: atom_id res chain seq x y z
N MET A 1 1.87 -16.70 -16.12
CA MET A 1 0.95 -15.55 -16.07
C MET A 1 1.75 -14.35 -16.55
N GLU A 2 1.27 -13.60 -17.53
CA GLU A 2 1.97 -12.40 -18.00
C GLU A 2 1.67 -11.27 -17.01
N ILE A 3 2.69 -10.73 -16.34
CA ILE A 3 2.54 -9.58 -15.43
C ILE A 3 2.43 -8.33 -16.28
N LYS A 4 1.30 -7.62 -16.15
CA LYS A 4 1.09 -6.32 -16.78
C LYS A 4 1.34 -5.23 -15.76
N LEU A 5 2.24 -4.32 -16.10
CA LEU A 5 2.57 -3.19 -15.27
C LEU A 5 1.83 -1.95 -15.76
N TYR A 6 1.34 -1.15 -14.82
CA TYR A 6 0.65 0.09 -15.10
C TYR A 6 1.25 1.20 -14.26
N LYS A 7 1.47 2.36 -14.88
CA LYS A 7 1.66 3.60 -14.14
C LYS A 7 0.27 4.10 -13.73
N ALA A 8 0.11 4.43 -12.46
CA ALA A 8 -1.17 4.82 -11.90
C ALA A 8 -1.03 5.96 -10.90
N LYS A 9 -2.15 6.60 -10.57
CA LYS A 9 -2.28 7.58 -9.49
C LYS A 9 -3.26 7.08 -8.45
N LEU A 10 -2.90 7.15 -7.18
CA LEU A 10 -3.77 6.73 -6.08
C LEU A 10 -4.90 7.74 -5.83
N LYS A 11 -6.07 7.22 -5.47
CA LYS A 11 -7.30 7.93 -5.08
C LYS A 11 -7.81 7.38 -3.76
N THR A 12 -6.94 7.39 -2.76
CA THR A 12 -7.16 6.78 -1.44
C THR A 12 -7.74 7.75 -0.42
N GLY A 13 -7.74 9.05 -0.72
CA GLY A 13 -8.14 10.09 0.22
C GLY A 13 -9.66 10.22 0.39
N ASN A 14 -10.06 10.88 1.48
CA ASN A 14 -11.46 11.22 1.79
C ASN A 14 -12.40 10.01 1.93
N LYS A 15 -11.89 8.84 2.32
CA LYS A 15 -12.75 7.69 2.61
C LYS A 15 -13.65 7.95 3.81
N THR A 16 -14.89 7.47 3.72
CA THR A 16 -15.81 7.46 4.86
C THR A 16 -15.42 6.35 5.83
N ASP A 17 -15.84 6.47 7.09
CA ASP A 17 -15.55 5.45 8.10
C ASP A 17 -16.19 4.10 7.74
N GLU A 18 -17.32 4.10 7.02
CA GLU A 18 -17.94 2.89 6.48
C GLU A 18 -17.08 2.23 5.40
N GLN A 19 -16.47 3.02 4.51
CA GLN A 19 -15.55 2.51 3.50
C GLN A 19 -14.29 1.93 4.12
N VAL A 20 -13.74 2.59 5.14
CA VAL A 20 -12.56 2.10 5.87
C VAL A 20 -12.91 0.83 6.66
N LYS A 21 -14.08 0.79 7.31
CA LYS A 21 -14.60 -0.43 7.98
C LYS A 21 -14.69 -1.64 7.06
N ALA A 22 -15.16 -1.45 5.83
CA ALA A 22 -15.30 -2.52 4.86
C ALA A 22 -13.95 -3.11 4.37
N MET A 23 -12.82 -2.47 4.71
CA MET A 23 -11.48 -2.96 4.37
C MET A 23 -10.92 -3.95 5.40
N PHE A 24 -11.47 -3.97 6.61
CA PHE A 24 -11.05 -4.91 7.63
C PHE A 24 -11.74 -6.26 7.45
N VAL A 25 -11.05 -7.33 7.82
CA VAL A 25 -11.59 -8.68 7.71
C VAL A 25 -12.71 -8.86 8.74
N ASP A 26 -13.86 -9.37 8.28
CA ASP A 26 -15.00 -9.68 9.14
C ASP A 26 -14.60 -10.63 10.29
N GLY A 27 -15.04 -10.31 11.51
CA GLY A 27 -14.80 -11.14 12.70
C GLY A 27 -13.61 -10.72 13.56
N PHE A 28 -12.87 -9.70 13.16
CA PHE A 28 -11.86 -9.05 13.99
C PHE A 28 -12.44 -7.82 14.71
N GLU A 29 -12.10 -7.65 15.99
CA GLU A 29 -12.43 -6.42 16.71
C GLU A 29 -11.48 -5.31 16.27
N VAL A 30 -12.02 -4.30 15.59
CA VAL A 30 -11.27 -3.13 15.12
C VAL A 30 -11.69 -1.92 15.94
N THR A 31 -10.71 -1.25 16.56
CA THR A 31 -10.98 -0.10 17.42
C THR A 31 -11.18 1.17 16.59
N HIS A 32 -11.68 2.25 17.22
CA HIS A 32 -11.77 3.55 16.57
C HIS A 32 -10.39 4.10 16.17
N GLU A 33 -9.37 3.81 16.98
CA GLU A 33 -8.01 4.23 16.71
C GLU A 33 -7.44 3.55 15.47
N ASP A 34 -7.75 2.26 15.27
CA ASP A 34 -7.33 1.53 14.08
C ASP A 34 -7.95 2.12 12.80
N PHE A 35 -9.24 2.51 12.86
CA PHE A 35 -9.89 3.21 11.75
C PHE A 35 -9.22 4.56 11.44
N ASP A 36 -8.98 5.37 12.46
CA ASP A 36 -8.36 6.69 12.29
C ASP A 36 -6.94 6.58 11.75
N ARG A 37 -6.18 5.60 12.23
CA ARG A 37 -4.82 5.30 11.77
C ARG A 37 -4.82 4.85 10.30
N HIS A 38 -5.69 3.91 9.95
CA HIS A 38 -5.79 3.40 8.59
C HIS A 38 -6.22 4.51 7.62
N LYS A 39 -7.24 5.29 7.98
CA LYS A 39 -7.71 6.46 7.21
C LYS A 39 -6.59 7.49 7.00
N LYS A 40 -5.89 7.87 8.07
CA LYS A 40 -4.76 8.80 8.02
C LYS A 40 -3.70 8.30 7.04
N SER A 41 -3.34 7.02 7.10
CA SER A 41 -2.33 6.47 6.20
C SER A 41 -2.79 6.53 4.74
N LEU A 42 -4.05 6.21 4.44
CA LEU A 42 -4.60 6.30 3.09
C LEU A 42 -4.61 7.74 2.55
N ASP A 43 -4.88 8.73 3.40
CA ASP A 43 -4.78 10.14 3.03
C ASP A 43 -3.33 10.57 2.71
N MET A 44 -2.32 9.93 3.30
CA MET A 44 -0.90 10.26 3.05
C MET A 44 -0.45 9.89 1.64
N VAL A 45 -0.95 8.79 1.11
CA VAL A 45 -0.58 8.28 -0.22
C VAL A 45 -1.55 8.73 -1.32
N ASP A 46 -2.59 9.48 -0.97
CA ASP A 46 -3.55 10.00 -1.94
C ASP A 46 -2.87 10.91 -2.97
N GLY A 47 -3.16 10.66 -4.24
CA GLY A 47 -2.59 11.42 -5.34
C GLY A 47 -1.13 11.10 -5.68
N LEU A 48 -0.47 10.17 -5.00
CA LEU A 48 0.87 9.72 -5.40
C LEU A 48 0.82 8.88 -6.67
N GLU A 49 1.89 8.97 -7.48
CA GLU A 49 2.08 8.13 -8.65
C GLU A 49 2.84 6.85 -8.28
N VAL A 50 2.36 5.72 -8.78
CA VAL A 50 2.88 4.38 -8.45
C VAL A 50 2.93 3.49 -9.69
N VAL A 51 3.70 2.41 -9.60
CA VAL A 51 3.60 1.28 -10.51
C VAL A 51 2.83 0.16 -9.84
N VAL A 52 1.83 -0.35 -10.53
CA VAL A 52 0.98 -1.45 -10.06
C VAL A 52 0.86 -2.56 -11.09
N THR A 53 0.43 -3.74 -10.63
CA THR A 53 -0.01 -4.86 -11.46
C THR A 53 -1.42 -5.29 -11.02
N ASP A 54 -2.10 -6.09 -11.83
CA ASP A 54 -3.29 -6.83 -11.40
C ASP A 54 -2.97 -7.58 -10.08
N SER A 55 -3.88 -7.48 -9.10
CA SER A 55 -3.64 -7.97 -7.73
C SER A 55 -3.30 -9.46 -7.67
N PHE A 56 -2.35 -9.81 -6.79
CA PHE A 56 -1.98 -11.20 -6.51
C PHE A 56 -3.00 -11.94 -5.62
N TYR A 57 -3.89 -11.21 -4.94
CA TYR A 57 -4.74 -11.75 -3.87
C TYR A 57 -6.25 -11.62 -4.14
N GLY A 58 -6.64 -11.09 -5.30
CA GLY A 58 -8.04 -10.95 -5.68
C GLY A 58 -8.29 -9.85 -6.69
N ASP A 59 -9.42 -9.15 -6.54
CA ASP A 59 -9.72 -7.96 -7.31
C ASP A 59 -8.90 -6.76 -6.84
N GLY A 60 -8.51 -5.89 -7.77
CA GLY A 60 -7.74 -4.68 -7.48
C GLY A 60 -6.34 -4.74 -8.07
N TYR A 61 -5.41 -4.03 -7.43
CA TYR A 61 -4.05 -3.86 -7.92
C TYR A 61 -3.03 -4.04 -6.80
N SER A 62 -1.96 -4.78 -7.06
CA SER A 62 -0.81 -4.89 -6.16
C SER A 62 0.22 -3.82 -6.49
N LEU A 63 0.76 -3.17 -5.46
CA LEU A 63 1.83 -2.19 -5.59
C LEU A 63 3.14 -2.88 -5.97
N ILE A 64 3.80 -2.38 -7.02
CA ILE A 64 5.09 -2.89 -7.48
C ILE A 64 6.23 -1.94 -7.07
N SER A 65 6.02 -0.64 -7.23
CA SER A 65 7.00 0.38 -6.82
C SER A 65 6.35 1.76 -6.70
N TRP A 66 7.06 2.67 -6.05
CA TRP A 66 6.75 4.10 -5.96
C TRP A 66 7.95 4.94 -6.40
N GLU A 67 7.78 6.26 -6.49
CA GLU A 67 8.88 7.17 -6.81
C GLU A 67 9.77 7.42 -5.58
N GLU A 68 11.09 7.44 -5.76
CA GLU A 68 12.08 7.67 -4.69
C GLU A 68 11.84 8.97 -3.91
N LYS A 69 11.29 10.01 -4.58
CA LYS A 69 10.97 11.28 -3.93
C LYS A 69 9.89 11.15 -2.84
N ASP A 70 9.08 10.09 -2.90
CA ASP A 70 7.96 9.82 -1.99
C ASP A 70 8.31 8.73 -0.96
N GLU A 71 9.56 8.26 -0.91
CA GLU A 71 10.06 7.18 -0.04
C GLU A 71 9.68 7.36 1.44
N ASP A 72 9.88 8.56 1.99
CA ASP A 72 9.56 8.84 3.40
C ASP A 72 8.06 8.78 3.69
N THR A 73 7.22 9.16 2.70
CA THR A 73 5.76 9.05 2.82
C THR A 73 5.33 7.59 2.83
N TRP A 74 5.91 6.77 1.95
CA TRP A 74 5.64 5.33 1.90
C TRP A 74 6.12 4.61 3.15
N LYS A 75 7.30 4.95 3.67
CA LYS A 75 7.81 4.42 4.93
C LYS A 75 6.84 4.65 6.08
N GLU A 76 6.34 5.88 6.25
CA GLU A 76 5.39 6.19 7.31
C GLU A 76 4.00 5.60 7.05
N PHE A 77 3.53 5.56 5.79
CA PHE A 77 2.31 4.83 5.42
C PHE A 77 2.37 3.36 5.87
N ILE A 78 3.47 2.69 5.55
CA ILE A 78 3.65 1.26 5.85
C ILE A 78 3.77 1.04 7.35
N TYR A 79 4.53 1.87 8.06
CA TYR A 79 4.61 1.77 9.51
C TYR A 79 3.23 1.88 10.18
N LEU A 80 2.36 2.78 9.69
CA LEU A 80 0.99 2.91 10.20
C LEU A 80 0.13 1.67 9.89
N GLN A 81 0.33 1.02 8.75
CA GLN A 81 -0.34 -0.25 8.40
C GLN A 81 0.16 -1.41 9.26
N GLU A 82 1.46 -1.44 9.59
CA GLU A 82 2.08 -2.45 10.46
C GLU A 82 1.60 -2.38 11.92
N GLN A 83 0.81 -1.38 12.29
CA GLN A 83 0.19 -1.31 13.62
C GLN A 83 -1.11 -2.14 13.72
N ASP A 84 -1.47 -2.89 12.68
CA ASP A 84 -2.55 -3.86 12.74
C ASP A 84 -2.17 -5.00 13.73
N PRO A 85 -2.95 -5.24 14.81
CA PRO A 85 -2.58 -6.22 15.82
C PRO A 85 -2.70 -7.68 15.36
N PHE A 86 -3.28 -7.95 14.19
CA PHE A 86 -3.48 -9.29 13.65
C PHE A 86 -2.45 -9.64 12.58
N PHE A 87 -2.03 -8.67 11.77
CA PHE A 87 -1.16 -8.90 10.62
C PHE A 87 0.15 -8.10 10.64
N GLY A 88 0.26 -7.10 11.52
CA GLY A 88 1.44 -6.27 11.66
C GLY A 88 2.63 -7.00 12.25
N ALA A 89 3.80 -6.78 11.67
CA ALA A 89 5.09 -7.30 12.12
C ALA A 89 5.81 -6.34 13.08
N TYR A 90 5.45 -5.04 13.09
CA TYR A 90 6.15 -3.99 13.86
C TYR A 90 5.22 -3.16 14.75
N VAL A 91 4.28 -3.82 15.45
CA VAL A 91 3.33 -3.15 16.37
C VAL A 91 4.11 -2.51 17.53
N ASP A 92 4.00 -1.18 17.67
CA ASP A 92 4.77 -0.36 18.63
C ASP A 92 6.31 -0.46 18.50
N GLU A 93 6.83 -1.08 17.44
CA GLU A 93 8.26 -1.38 17.24
C GLU A 93 8.90 -0.47 16.17
N ARG A 94 8.79 0.85 16.36
CA ARG A 94 9.27 1.84 15.37
C ARG A 94 10.77 1.80 15.09
N GLU A 95 11.57 1.58 16.13
CA GLU A 95 13.03 1.60 16.00
C GLU A 95 13.51 0.42 15.14
N GLU A 96 12.99 -0.79 15.39
CA GLU A 96 13.28 -1.99 14.61
C GLU A 96 12.82 -1.85 13.15
N PHE A 97 11.60 -1.36 12.93
CA PHE A 97 11.11 -1.06 11.58
C PHE A 97 12.04 -0.12 10.80
N LEU A 98 12.55 0.94 11.44
CA LEU A 98 13.44 1.90 10.79
C LEU A 98 14.83 1.33 10.50
N GLU A 99 15.32 0.43 11.36
CA GLU A 99 16.57 -0.30 11.14
C GLU A 99 16.46 -1.24 9.93
N ASP A 100 15.39 -2.03 9.87
CA ASP A 100 15.12 -2.97 8.77
C ASP A 100 14.80 -2.26 7.45
N TRP A 101 14.10 -1.12 7.51
CA TRP A 101 13.88 -0.27 6.35
C TRP A 101 15.21 0.22 5.77
N LYS A 102 16.11 0.69 6.65
CA LYS A 102 17.40 1.26 6.24
C LYS A 102 18.38 0.21 5.72
N SER A 103 18.33 -1.02 6.26
CA SER A 103 19.15 -2.14 5.78
C SER A 103 18.68 -2.65 4.41
N GLY A 104 17.41 -2.40 4.05
CA GLY A 104 16.76 -2.93 2.86
C GLY A 104 16.31 -4.39 3.02
N GLU A 105 16.33 -4.92 4.24
CA GLU A 105 15.86 -6.27 4.55
C GLU A 105 14.33 -6.37 4.52
N TYR A 106 13.64 -5.25 4.78
CA TYR A 106 12.20 -5.15 4.69
C TYR A 106 11.75 -4.72 3.27
N MET A 107 11.05 -5.62 2.57
CA MET A 107 10.54 -5.42 1.21
C MET A 107 9.01 -5.58 1.16
N PRO A 108 8.25 -4.49 1.33
CA PRO A 108 6.78 -4.51 1.38
C PRO A 108 6.13 -4.41 -0.01
N ASN A 109 6.93 -4.22 -1.05
CA ASN A 109 6.41 -4.19 -2.41
C ASN A 109 5.86 -5.58 -2.81
N GLY A 110 4.68 -5.59 -3.43
CA GLY A 110 3.96 -6.82 -3.79
C GLY A 110 3.01 -7.34 -2.72
N SER A 111 3.19 -7.01 -1.43
CA SER A 111 2.23 -7.37 -0.36
C SER A 111 1.13 -6.32 -0.19
N LEU A 112 1.41 -5.06 -0.55
CA LEU A 112 0.42 -3.98 -0.52
C LEU A 112 -0.51 -4.03 -1.74
N ALA A 113 -1.82 -3.92 -1.50
CA ALA A 113 -2.84 -3.92 -2.54
C ALA A 113 -3.87 -2.81 -2.35
N PHE A 114 -4.38 -2.29 -3.46
CA PHE A 114 -5.39 -1.24 -3.52
C PHE A 114 -6.64 -1.74 -4.26
N GLN A 115 -7.81 -1.28 -3.83
CA GLN A 115 -9.07 -1.57 -4.51
C GLN A 115 -9.09 -0.91 -5.89
N LYS A 116 -9.90 -1.43 -6.83
CA LYS A 116 -9.95 -0.92 -8.21
C LYS A 116 -10.32 0.56 -8.26
N GLU A 117 -11.18 1.00 -7.36
CA GLU A 117 -11.70 2.37 -7.27
C GLU A 117 -10.64 3.36 -6.77
N ASP A 118 -9.63 2.86 -6.05
CA ASP A 118 -8.54 3.64 -5.46
C ASP A 118 -7.37 3.85 -6.42
N VAL A 119 -7.43 3.27 -7.63
CA VAL A 119 -6.34 3.29 -8.60
C VAL A 119 -6.82 3.91 -9.90
N TRP A 120 -6.24 5.06 -10.26
CA TRP A 120 -6.42 5.64 -11.57
C TRP A 120 -5.25 5.28 -12.48
N ILE A 121 -5.48 4.32 -13.38
CA ILE A 121 -4.51 3.96 -14.42
C ILE A 121 -4.25 5.16 -15.34
N LEU A 122 -2.98 5.56 -15.44
CA LEU A 122 -2.50 6.62 -16.32
C LEU A 122 -2.08 6.02 -17.67
N GLU A 123 -1.23 4.99 -17.63
CA GLU A 123 -0.75 4.30 -18.84
C GLU A 123 -0.25 2.88 -18.54
N PRO A 124 -0.37 1.94 -19.49
CA PRO A 124 0.32 0.65 -19.40
C PRO A 124 1.82 0.83 -19.64
N LEU A 125 2.64 0.17 -18.82
CA LEU A 125 4.08 0.11 -19.02
C LEU A 125 4.41 -1.07 -19.94
N LYS A 126 5.31 -0.83 -20.89
CA LYS A 126 5.84 -1.93 -21.72
C LYS A 126 6.71 -2.83 -20.84
N PRO A 127 6.68 -4.16 -21.06
CA PRO A 127 7.72 -5.01 -20.50
C PRO A 127 9.07 -4.43 -20.91
N LEU A 128 10.03 -4.39 -19.98
CA LEU A 128 11.42 -4.12 -20.34
C LEU A 128 11.78 -5.14 -21.42
N ASN A 129 11.98 -4.68 -22.65
CA ASN A 129 12.50 -5.53 -23.70
C ASN A 129 13.80 -6.12 -23.15
N GLN A 130 13.85 -7.45 -22.99
CA GLN A 130 15.11 -8.15 -22.82
C GLN A 130 15.84 -8.06 -24.15
N GLU A 131 16.47 -6.91 -24.41
CA GLU A 131 17.43 -6.78 -25.50
C GLU A 131 18.76 -7.37 -25.03
N GLY A 132 19.06 -8.57 -25.53
CA GLY A 132 20.43 -9.09 -25.71
C GLY A 132 20.98 -9.95 -24.60
#